data_AF-A0A2X2ST98-F1
#
_entry.id   AF-A0A2X2ST98-F1
#
_cell.length_a   1.000
_cell.length_b   1.000
_cell.length_c   1.000
_cell.angle_alpha   90.00
_cell.angle_beta   90.00
_cell.angle_gamma   90.00
#
_symmetry.space_group_name_H-M   'P 1'
#
loop_
_entity.id
_entity.type
_entity.pdbx_description
1 polymer ?
#
loop_
_entity_poly.entity_id
_entity_poly.type
_entity_poly.pdbx_seq_one_letter_code
_entity_poly.pdbx_strand_id
1 'polypeptide(L)' 'MFAVIFGRPGCPYCVRAKELAEKLTAERDDFNFRYVDIHRRRHYQSRPGKNRG' A
#
# COMPACT_ATOMS: atom_id res chain seq x y z
N MET A 1 -7.25 4.64 -11.53
CA MET A 1 -6.40 3.43 -11.66
C MET A 1 -6.08 2.82 -10.29
N PHE A 2 -5.98 1.47 -10.18
CA PHE A 2 -5.73 0.78 -8.90
C PHE A 2 -4.38 0.04 -8.90
N ALA A 3 -3.50 0.34 -7.94
CA ALA A 3 -2.15 -0.26 -7.85
C ALA A 3 -1.96 -1.07 -6.55
N VAL A 4 -1.42 -2.29 -6.65
CA VAL A 4 -1.08 -3.11 -5.49
C VAL A 4 0.43 -3.21 -5.35
N ILE A 5 0.96 -2.76 -4.22
CA ILE A 5 2.39 -2.73 -3.94
C ILE A 5 2.73 -3.87 -3.00
N PHE A 6 3.43 -4.89 -3.50
CA PHE A 6 3.94 -5.99 -2.69
C PHE A 6 5.34 -5.66 -2.21
N GLY A 7 5.54 -5.57 -0.89
CA GLY A 7 6.80 -5.12 -0.33
C GLY A 7 7.08 -5.67 1.05
N ARG A 8 8.32 -5.51 1.50
CA ARG A 8 8.74 -5.85 2.86
C ARG A 8 9.03 -4.55 3.62
N PRO A 9 8.51 -4.33 4.83
CA PRO A 9 8.72 -3.10 5.61
C PRO A 9 10.15 -2.90 6.16
N GLY A 10 11.14 -3.62 5.61
CA GLY A 10 12.56 -3.41 5.87
C GLY A 10 13.38 -3.16 4.60
N CYS A 11 12.74 -3.09 3.43
CA CYS A 11 13.42 -2.77 2.18
C CYS A 11 13.28 -1.26 1.90
N PRO A 12 14.39 -0.50 1.77
CA PRO A 12 14.32 0.95 1.56
C PRO A 12 13.57 1.33 0.28
N TYR A 13 13.61 0.45 -0.73
CA TYR A 13 12.88 0.64 -1.99
C TYR A 13 11.36 0.47 -1.82
N CYS A 14 10.90 -0.50 -1.02
CA CYS A 14 9.48 -0.73 -0.79
C CYS A 14 8.82 0.42 -0.01
N VAL A 15 9.56 1.02 0.93
CA VAL A 15 9.10 2.19 1.70
C VAL A 15 8.96 3.41 0.79
N ARG A 16 9.97 3.70 -0.05
CA ARG A 16 9.87 4.79 -1.03
C ARG A 16 8.71 4.61 -2.00
N ALA A 17 8.47 3.38 -2.47
CA ALA A 17 7.34 3.09 -3.37
C ALA A 17 5.98 3.40 -2.72
N LYS A 18 5.83 3.12 -1.41
CA LYS A 18 4.64 3.48 -0.64
C LYS A 18 4.46 5.00 -0.54
N GLU A 19 5.52 5.73 -0.20
CA GLU A 19 5.47 7.19 -0.09
C GLU A 19 5.12 7.87 -1.42
N LEU A 20 5.67 7.38 -2.54
CA LEU A 20 5.33 7.89 -3.86
C LEU A 20 3.87 7.61 -4.22
N ALA A 21 3.35 6.44 -3.87
CA ALA A 21 1.96 6.11 -4.11
C ALA A 21 1.00 6.93 -3.24
N GLU A 22 1.40 7.28 -2.00
CA GLU A 22 0.65 8.21 -1.15
C GLU A 22 0.58 9.61 -1.77
N LYS A 23 1.71 10.13 -2.29
CA LYS A 23 1.73 11.42 -3.01
C LYS A 23 0.84 11.39 -4.26
N LEU A 24 0.94 10.34 -5.07
CA LEU A 24 0.11 10.19 -6.28
C LEU A 24 -1.39 10.08 -5.96
N THR A 25 -1.75 9.50 -4.82
CA THR A 25 -3.16 9.44 -4.36
C THR A 25 -3.68 10.80 -3.91
N ALA A 26 -2.80 11.66 -3.38
CA ALA A 26 -3.15 13.03 -3.01
C ALA A 26 -3.24 13.96 -4.23
N GLU A 27 -2.45 13.73 -5.27
CA GLU A 27 -2.46 14.51 -6.51
C GLU A 27 -3.53 14.06 -7.50
N ARG A 28 -3.97 12.80 -7.42
CA ARG A 28 -4.96 12.21 -8.33
C ARG A 28 -6.03 11.44 -7.58
N ASP A 29 -7.25 11.95 -7.58
CA ASP A 29 -8.41 11.34 -6.92
C ASP A 29 -8.82 10.00 -7.54
N ASP A 30 -8.41 9.73 -8.77
CA ASP A 30 -8.67 8.47 -9.46
C ASP A 30 -7.61 7.40 -9.14
N PHE A 31 -6.51 7.75 -8.46
CA PHE A 31 -5.43 6.82 -8.13
C PHE A 31 -5.61 6.23 -6.73
N ASN A 32 -5.87 4.93 -6.66
CA ASN A 32 -5.97 4.20 -5.40
C ASN A 32 -4.87 3.15 -5.34
N PHE A 33 -4.23 2.99 -4.17
CA PHE A 33 -3.22 1.95 -3.99
C PHE A 33 -3.38 1.18 -2.68
N ARG A 34 -2.84 -0.04 -2.66
CA ARG A 34 -2.82 -0.90 -1.48
C ARG A 34 -1.44 -1.51 -1.29
N TYR A 35 -0.84 -1.27 -0.13
CA TYR A 35 0.43 -1.88 0.25
C TYR A 35 0.18 -3.23 0.94
N VAL A 36 0.84 -4.28 0.46
CA VAL A 36 0.74 -5.66 0.97
C VAL A 36 2.12 -6.08 1.45
N ASP A 37 2.21 -6.36 2.75
CA ASP A 37 3.42 -6.92 3.35
C ASP A 37 3.53 -8.42 3.07
N ILE A 38 4.58 -8.82 2.36
CA ILE A 38 4.85 -10.22 2.01
C ILE A 38 5.63 -10.98 3.10
N HIS A 39 5.91 -10.39 4.27
CA HIS A 39 6.88 -10.95 5.21
C HIS A 39 6.37 -12.06 6.16
N ARG A 40 5.08 -12.21 6.44
CA ARG A 40 4.65 -13.24 7.40
C ARG A 40 3.67 -14.25 6.81
N ARG A 41 4.21 -15.48 6.68
CA ARG A 41 3.53 -16.79 6.72
C ARG A 41 1.99 -16.73 6.80
N ARG A 42 1.36 -17.28 5.75
CA ARG A 42 0.05 -17.98 5.69
C ARG A 42 -1.24 -17.27 6.11
N HIS A 43 -1.24 -16.02 6.60
CA HIS A 43 -2.51 -15.31 6.85
C HIS A 43 -2.58 -14.01 6.06
N TYR A 44 -3.03 -14.12 4.80
CA TYR A 44 -3.52 -13.00 4.00
C TYR A 44 -4.84 -12.50 4.61
N GLN A 45 -4.75 -11.83 5.77
CA GLN A 45 -5.93 -11.24 6.38
C GLN A 45 -6.27 -9.95 5.63
N SER A 46 -7.16 -10.12 4.66
CA SER A 46 -8.01 -9.07 4.11
C SER A 46 -8.55 -8.18 5.23
N ARG A 47 -8.12 -6.92 5.28
CA ARG A 47 -8.97 -5.83 5.78
C ARG A 47 -8.84 -4.61 4.86
N PRO A 48 -9.79 -4.40 3.93
CA PRO A 48 -10.00 -3.10 3.33
C PRO A 48 -10.78 -2.22 4.31
N GLY A 49 -10.44 -0.94 4.38
CA GLY A 49 -11.28 0.10 4.99
C GLY A 49 -11.24 0.17 6.52
N LYS A 50 -10.40 1.05 7.05
CA LYS A 50 -10.71 1.72 8.32
C LYS A 50 -10.89 3.20 8.03
N ASN A 51 -12.09 3.55 7.54
CA ASN A 51 -12.64 4.88 7.66
C ASN A 51 -12.57 5.28 9.14
N ARG A 52 -11.79 6.30 9.46
CA ARG A 52 -11.88 7.00 10.74
C ARG A 52 -12.79 8.20 10.50
N GLY A 53 -14.07 8.02 10.84
CA GLY A 53 -14.95 9.13 11.22
C GLY A 53 -14.68 9.56 12.64
#